data_AF-A0A1T4N1F0-F1
#
_entry.id   AF-A0A1T4N1F0-F1
#
_cell.length_a   1.000
_cell.length_b   1.000
_cell.length_c   1.000
_cell.angle_alpha   90.00
_cell.angle_beta   90.00
_cell.angle_gamma   90.00
#
_symmetry.space_group_name_H-M   'P 1'
#
loop_
_entity.id
_entity.type
_entity.pdbx_description
1 polymer ?
#
loop_
_entity_poly.entity_id
_entity_poly.type
_entity_poly.pdbx_seq_one_letter_code
_entity_poly.pdbx_strand_id
1 'polypeptide(L)'
;MKIKLSALLLCSTLFLANVNATDKKAPARPAAFKPKVFVSCAGVQPFFYGFTYYPGQRVVYANGLYQAAQTNQGVWPNFGPAWFWLGPCN
;
A
#
# COMPACT_ATOMS: atom_id res chain seq x y z
N MET A 1 -77.71 -17.52 -1.78
CA MET A 1 -77.20 -18.84 -2.19
C MET A 1 -75.70 -18.89 -1.93
N LYS A 2 -75.23 -19.99 -1.36
CA LYS A 2 -73.82 -20.28 -1.03
C LYS A 2 -73.08 -20.70 -2.30
N ILE A 3 -71.85 -20.22 -2.48
CA ILE A 3 -70.78 -21.02 -3.09
C ILE A 3 -69.53 -20.80 -2.24
N LYS A 4 -69.12 -21.87 -1.54
CA LYS A 4 -67.80 -22.01 -0.93
C LYS A 4 -66.90 -22.65 -1.99
N LEU A 5 -65.66 -22.20 -2.12
CA LEU A 5 -64.58 -23.09 -2.56
C LEU A 5 -63.25 -22.63 -1.94
N SER A 6 -62.83 -23.43 -0.97
CA SER A 6 -61.52 -23.41 -0.33
C SER A 6 -60.45 -23.84 -1.31
N ALA A 7 -59.31 -23.15 -1.39
CA ALA A 7 -58.00 -23.75 -1.71
C ALA A 7 -56.91 -22.67 -1.77
N LEU A 8 -55.99 -22.71 -0.80
CA LEU A 8 -54.54 -22.47 -0.89
C LEU A 8 -54.07 -22.21 0.55
N LEU A 9 -54.03 -23.22 1.41
CA LEU A 9 -52.99 -24.26 1.45
C LEU A 9 -51.57 -23.68 1.45
N LEU A 10 -50.89 -23.97 2.56
CA LEU A 10 -49.44 -24.17 2.71
C LEU A 10 -48.60 -22.98 3.17
N CYS A 11 -48.79 -22.62 4.45
CA CYS A 11 -47.68 -22.49 5.38
C CYS A 11 -46.84 -23.79 5.37
N SER A 12 -45.84 -23.87 4.51
CA SER A 12 -44.80 -24.91 4.49
C SER A 12 -43.68 -24.36 3.62
N THR A 13 -42.57 -23.89 4.14
CA THR A 13 -41.63 -24.70 4.91
C THR A 13 -40.63 -23.75 5.56
N LEU A 14 -40.35 -24.00 6.83
CA LEU A 14 -39.14 -23.53 7.48
C LEU A 14 -37.96 -23.93 6.60
N PHE A 15 -37.28 -22.95 6.01
CA PHE A 15 -35.94 -23.19 5.46
C PHE A 15 -35.02 -23.49 6.64
N LEU A 16 -34.83 -24.80 6.89
CA LEU A 16 -33.83 -25.30 7.80
C LEU A 16 -32.46 -24.75 7.40
N ALA A 17 -31.77 -24.27 8.44
CA ALA A 17 -30.40 -23.81 8.50
C ALA A 17 -29.47 -24.40 7.41
N ASN A 18 -29.23 -23.58 6.39
CA ASN A 18 -28.09 -23.73 5.51
C ASN A 18 -26.89 -23.06 6.20
N VAL A 19 -25.97 -23.84 6.76
CA VAL A 19 -24.58 -23.99 6.31
C VAL A 19 -23.77 -24.69 7.41
N ASN A 20 -23.37 -25.93 7.15
CA ASN A 20 -22.25 -26.53 7.85
C ASN A 20 -20.98 -25.81 7.36
N ALA A 21 -20.63 -24.68 7.98
CA ALA A 21 -19.34 -24.05 7.78
C ALA A 21 -18.30 -24.88 8.54
N THR A 22 -17.86 -25.98 7.95
CA THR A 22 -16.55 -26.53 8.30
C THR A 22 -15.55 -25.42 8.01
N ASP A 23 -15.01 -24.84 9.08
CA ASP A 23 -13.91 -23.88 9.07
C ASP A 23 -12.67 -24.58 8.51
N LYS A 24 -12.66 -24.79 7.18
CA LYS A 24 -11.44 -25.06 6.45
C LYS A 24 -10.70 -23.74 6.45
N LYS A 25 -9.91 -23.51 7.50
CA LYS A 25 -8.86 -22.50 7.53
C LYS A 25 -8.14 -22.57 6.19
N ALA A 26 -8.45 -21.63 5.31
CA ALA A 26 -7.82 -21.53 4.02
C ALA A 26 -6.31 -21.50 4.27
N PRO A 27 -5.49 -22.26 3.52
CA PRO A 27 -4.04 -22.11 3.63
C PRO A 27 -3.74 -20.63 3.43
N ALA A 28 -2.99 -20.06 4.37
CA ALA A 28 -2.62 -18.66 4.34
C ALA A 28 -2.11 -18.34 2.94
N ARG A 29 -2.84 -17.46 2.23
CA ARG A 29 -2.47 -17.00 0.90
C ARG A 29 -1.01 -16.53 1.01
N PRO A 30 -0.06 -17.07 0.21
CA PRO A 30 1.31 -16.62 0.28
C PRO A 30 1.31 -15.11 0.12
N ALA A 31 2.04 -14.42 1.01
CA ALA A 31 2.10 -12.96 1.02
C ALA A 31 2.39 -12.49 -0.41
N ALA A 32 1.51 -11.63 -0.94
CA ALA A 32 1.66 -11.09 -2.28
C ALA A 32 3.07 -10.46 -2.40
N PHE A 33 3.83 -10.89 -3.39
CA PHE A 33 5.12 -10.29 -3.73
C PHE A 33 4.88 -8.81 -4.04
N LYS A 34 5.30 -7.92 -3.13
CA LYS A 34 5.33 -6.48 -3.41
C LYS A 34 6.63 -6.22 -4.18
N PRO A 35 6.57 -5.89 -5.48
CA PRO A 35 7.78 -5.55 -6.21
C PRO A 35 8.43 -4.35 -5.52
N LYS A 36 9.73 -4.45 -5.21
CA LYS A 36 10.52 -3.30 -4.79
C LYS A 36 10.62 -2.36 -5.98
N VAL A 37 9.99 -1.20 -5.89
CA VAL A 37 10.12 -0.14 -6.89
C VAL A 37 11.47 0.54 -6.64
N PHE A 38 12.40 0.35 -7.57
CA PHE A 38 13.70 1.03 -7.57
C PHE A 38 13.64 2.27 -8.45
N VAL A 39 14.44 3.28 -8.12
CA VAL A 39 14.57 4.52 -8.90
C VAL A 39 15.95 4.60 -9.54
N SER A 40 16.04 5.20 -10.73
CA SER A 40 17.33 5.43 -11.36
C SER A 40 18.12 6.51 -10.64
N CYS A 41 19.34 6.17 -10.23
CA CYS A 41 20.31 7.11 -9.65
C CYS A 41 21.39 7.54 -10.65
N ALA A 42 21.27 7.13 -11.91
CA ALA A 42 22.25 7.44 -12.96
C ALA A 42 22.40 8.96 -13.15
N GLY A 43 23.66 9.44 -13.11
CA GLY A 43 23.99 10.85 -13.29
C GLY A 43 23.63 11.77 -12.11
N VAL A 44 23.10 11.23 -11.01
CA VAL A 44 22.84 12.00 -9.79
C VAL A 44 24.08 12.01 -8.92
N GLN A 45 24.51 13.21 -8.50
CA GLN A 45 25.70 13.36 -7.69
C GLN A 45 25.53 12.80 -6.28
N PRO A 46 26.59 12.28 -5.65
CA PRO A 46 26.54 11.89 -4.24
C PRO A 46 26.30 13.11 -3.34
N PHE A 47 25.73 12.87 -2.16
CA PHE A 47 25.61 13.91 -1.13
C PHE A 47 26.99 14.35 -0.62
N PHE A 48 27.16 15.66 -0.47
CA PHE A 48 28.34 16.32 0.07
C PHE A 48 27.94 17.16 1.27
N TYR A 49 28.46 16.81 2.44
CA TYR A 49 28.21 17.57 3.65
C TYR A 49 28.79 18.99 3.55
N GLY A 50 28.01 19.99 3.97
CA GLY A 50 28.39 21.40 3.90
C GLY A 50 28.09 22.09 2.56
N PHE A 51 27.68 21.35 1.52
CA PHE A 51 27.16 21.95 0.28
C PHE A 51 25.76 22.53 0.50
N THR A 52 25.46 23.64 -0.17
CA THR A 52 24.12 24.27 -0.13
C THR A 52 23.24 23.65 -1.21
N TYR A 53 22.20 22.96 -0.78
CA TYR A 53 21.20 22.37 -1.64
C TYR A 53 19.95 23.24 -1.72
N TYR A 54 19.43 23.44 -2.92
CA TYR A 54 18.20 24.16 -3.22
C TYR A 54 17.03 23.20 -3.44
N PRO A 55 15.77 23.64 -3.21
CA PRO A 55 14.59 22.80 -3.39
C PRO A 55 14.57 22.15 -4.78
N GLY A 56 14.25 20.86 -4.84
CA GLY A 56 14.19 20.09 -6.08
C GLY A 56 15.52 19.46 -6.52
N GLN A 57 16.66 19.88 -5.99
CA GLN A 57 17.94 19.23 -6.28
C GLN A 57 17.97 17.80 -5.74
N ARG A 58 18.63 16.91 -6.48
CA ARG A 58 18.71 15.48 -6.15
C ARG A 58 20.12 15.07 -5.79
N VAL A 59 20.23 14.17 -4.82
CA VAL A 59 21.50 13.57 -4.39
C VAL A 59 21.32 12.09 -4.12
N VAL A 60 22.41 11.35 -4.26
CA VAL A 60 22.50 9.94 -3.83
C VAL A 60 23.16 9.88 -2.46
N TYR A 61 22.53 9.17 -1.53
CA TYR A 61 23.08 8.91 -0.20
C TYR A 61 22.64 7.53 0.28
N ALA A 62 23.56 6.72 0.82
CA ALA A 62 23.26 5.39 1.38
C ALA A 62 22.40 4.48 0.44
N ASN A 63 22.73 4.46 -0.85
CA ASN A 63 21.98 3.73 -1.90
C ASN A 63 20.50 4.16 -2.07
N GLY A 64 20.17 5.38 -1.64
CA GLY A 64 18.86 6.00 -1.83
C GLY A 64 18.97 7.31 -2.61
N LEU A 65 17.93 7.60 -3.38
CA LEU A 65 17.75 8.88 -4.04
C LEU A 65 16.97 9.82 -3.13
N TYR A 66 17.51 11.01 -2.90
CA TYR A 66 16.87 12.05 -2.10
C TYR A 66 16.71 13.33 -2.92
N GLN A 67 15.64 14.07 -2.65
CA GLN A 67 15.37 15.38 -3.22
C GLN A 67 15.26 16.43 -2.11
N ALA A 68 15.95 17.55 -2.24
CA ALA A 68 15.85 18.63 -1.28
C ALA A 68 14.42 19.20 -1.25
N ALA A 69 13.81 19.22 -0.07
CA ALA A 69 12.48 19.77 0.16
C ALA A 69 12.50 21.30 0.32
N GLN A 70 13.61 21.82 0.85
CA GLN A 70 13.85 23.22 1.13
C GLN A 70 15.34 23.53 0.95
N THR A 71 15.69 24.82 0.85
CA THR A 71 17.10 25.22 0.88
C THR A 71 17.72 24.77 2.19
N ASN A 72 18.81 24.01 2.14
CA ASN A 72 19.50 23.51 3.31
C ASN A 72 21.00 23.35 3.08
N GLN A 73 21.77 23.37 4.16
CA GLN A 73 23.21 23.19 4.15
C GLN A 73 23.61 22.35 5.36
N GLY A 74 24.41 21.30 5.15
CA GLY A 74 24.90 20.47 6.26
C GLY A 74 23.83 19.64 6.98
N VAL A 75 22.70 19.38 6.32
CA VAL A 75 21.67 18.46 6.84
C VAL A 75 21.80 17.13 6.11
N TRP A 76 22.02 16.05 6.85
CA TRP A 76 22.15 14.71 6.28
C TRP A 76 20.82 14.24 5.65
N PRO A 77 20.84 13.65 4.44
CA PRO A 77 19.67 12.96 3.91
C PRO A 77 19.22 11.86 4.87
N ASN A 78 17.90 11.68 5.01
CA ASN A 78 17.25 10.80 6.01
C ASN A 78 17.18 11.36 7.45
N PHE A 79 17.75 12.54 7.73
CA PHE A 79 17.71 13.17 9.05
C PHE A 79 16.92 14.48 9.00
N GLY A 80 15.61 14.39 9.21
CA GLY A 80 14.70 15.53 9.29
C GLY A 80 13.99 15.87 7.97
N PRO A 81 13.21 16.96 7.95
CA PRO A 81 12.29 17.28 6.86
C PRO A 81 12.95 17.95 5.65
N ALA A 82 14.27 18.17 5.66
CA ALA A 82 14.97 18.84 4.57
C ALA A 82 15.05 18.01 3.28
N TRP A 83 14.77 16.71 3.35
CA TRP A 83 14.94 15.76 2.26
C TRP A 83 13.72 14.88 2.09
N PHE A 84 13.24 14.76 0.84
CA PHE A 84 12.29 13.74 0.43
C PHE A 84 13.05 12.51 -0.05
N TRP A 85 12.75 11.35 0.53
CA TRP A 85 13.24 10.08 0.01
C TRP A 85 12.39 9.65 -1.19
N LEU A 86 13.03 9.46 -2.34
CA LEU A 86 12.35 9.07 -3.59
C LEU A 86 12.36 7.55 -3.80
N GLY A 87 13.29 6.84 -3.18
CA GLY A 87 13.39 5.38 -3.27
C GLY A 87 14.82 4.86 -3.25
N PRO A 88 14.99 3.53 -3.25
CA PRO A 88 16.29 2.90 -3.39
C PRO A 88 16.80 2.99 -4.83
N CYS A 89 18.10 3.20 -5.01
CA CYS A 89 18.75 3.14 -6.32
C CYS A 89 18.65 1.72 -6.92
N ASN A 90 18.49 1.63 -8.24
CA ASN A 90 18.48 0.38 -9.01
C ASN A 90 19.88 -0.14 -9.35
#